data_AF-A0A969NED2-F1
#
_entry.id   AF-A0A969NED2-F1
#
_cell.length_a   1.000
_cell.length_b   1.000
_cell.length_c   1.000
_cell.angle_alpha   90.00
_cell.angle_beta   90.00
_cell.angle_gamma   90.00
#
_symmetry.space_group_name_H-M   'P 1'
#
loop_
_entity.id
_entity.type
_entity.pdbx_description
1 polymer ?
#
loop_
_entity_poly.entity_id
_entity_poly.type
_entity_poly.pdbx_seq_one_letter_code
_entity_poly.pdbx_strand_id
1 'polypeptide(L)' 'WKPSADAIGYNISYGTNETKLYQSYAVYSDTLLEINSLNVNQAYYFAIEAFNENGVSQKSPVVIGD' A
#
# COMPACT_ATOMS: atom_id res chain seq x y z
N TRP A 1 -0.74 7.88 3.83
CA TRP A 1 0.64 7.84 4.40
C TRP A 1 1.27 9.23 4.25
N LYS A 2 2.53 9.46 4.67
CA LYS A 2 3.18 10.76 4.47
C LYS A 2 3.87 10.84 3.10
N PRO A 3 3.85 12.00 2.42
CA PRO A 3 4.54 12.15 1.15
C PRO A 3 6.06 12.05 1.33
N SER A 4 6.72 11.45 0.34
CA SER A 4 8.17 11.42 0.15
C SER A 4 8.52 12.32 -1.03
N ALA A 5 9.57 13.14 -0.89
CA ALA A 5 9.93 14.17 -1.87
C ALA A 5 10.31 13.58 -3.25
N ASP A 6 10.93 12.40 -3.26
CA ASP A 6 11.46 11.77 -4.48
C ASP A 6 10.49 10.73 -5.07
N ALA A 7 9.30 10.58 -4.50
CA ALA A 7 8.33 9.59 -4.95
C ALA A 7 7.43 10.15 -6.07
N ILE A 8 7.32 9.41 -7.16
CA ILE A 8 6.33 9.66 -8.22
C ILE A 8 4.97 9.06 -7.82
N GLY A 9 5.01 7.94 -7.10
CA GLY A 9 3.82 7.29 -6.58
C GLY A 9 4.16 6.23 -5.54
N TYR A 10 3.13 5.48 -5.15
CA TYR A 10 3.22 4.45 -4.12
C TYR A 10 2.47 3.19 -4.57
N ASN A 11 3.05 2.03 -4.31
CA ASN A 11 2.33 0.77 -4.39
C ASN A 11 1.80 0.42 -3.00
N ILE A 12 0.50 0.18 -2.91
CA ILE A 12 -0.18 -0.24 -1.69
C ILE A 12 -0.48 -1.72 -1.89
N SER A 13 0.33 -2.60 -1.29
CA SER A 13 0.09 -4.04 -1.29
C SER A 13 -0.83 -4.41 -0.12
N TYR A 14 -1.83 -5.27 -0.36
CA TYR A 14 -2.76 -5.70 0.66
C TYR A 14 -3.24 -7.15 0.50
N GLY A 15 -3.75 -7.73 1.58
CA GLY A 15 -4.25 -9.11 1.59
C GLY A 15 -4.85 -9.51 2.93
N THR A 16 -5.36 -10.74 3.02
CA THR A 16 -6.00 -11.29 4.24
C THR A 16 -5.01 -12.00 5.18
N ASN A 17 -3.72 -11.99 4.84
CA ASN A 17 -2.64 -12.53 5.66
C ASN A 17 -1.42 -11.61 5.56
N GLU A 18 -0.76 -11.36 6.70
CA GLU A 18 0.38 -10.43 6.84
C GLU A 18 1.56 -10.73 5.91
N THR A 19 1.73 -11.99 5.48
CA THR A 19 2.81 -12.41 4.57
C THR A 19 2.36 -12.57 3.11
N LYS A 20 1.05 -12.43 2.83
CA LYS A 20 0.45 -12.70 1.52
C LYS A 20 -0.34 -11.50 1.00
N LEU A 21 0.38 -10.41 0.77
CA LEU A 21 -0.17 -9.15 0.25
C LEU A 21 -0.23 -9.18 -1.29
N TYR A 22 -1.09 -10.04 -1.84
CA TYR A 22 -1.12 -10.31 -3.29
C TYR A 22 -1.87 -9.28 -4.12
N GLN A 23 -2.70 -8.46 -3.48
CA GLN A 23 -3.42 -7.40 -4.16
C GLN A 23 -2.61 -6.11 -4.09
N SER A 24 -2.70 -5.26 -5.12
CA SER A 24 -2.03 -3.96 -5.08
C SER A 24 -2.77 -2.86 -5.83
N TYR A 25 -2.58 -1.63 -5.37
CA TYR A 25 -2.93 -0.41 -6.08
C TYR A 25 -1.69 0.45 -6.28
N ALA A 26 -1.55 1.05 -7.46
CA ALA A 26 -0.59 2.13 -7.68
C ALA A 26 -1.32 3.48 -7.51
N VAL A 27 -0.81 4.33 -6.63
CA VAL A 27 -1.35 5.67 -6.36
C VAL A 27 -0.32 6.70 -6.78
N TYR A 28 -0.71 7.60 -7.68
CA TYR A 28 0.17 8.62 -8.25
C TYR A 28 -0.20 10.00 -7.72
N SER A 29 0.81 10.81 -7.39
CA SER A 29 0.63 12.21 -6.94
C SER A 29 -0.35 12.41 -5.76
N ASP A 30 -0.64 11.35 -5.00
CA ASP A 30 -1.52 11.37 -3.85
C ASP A 30 -0.97 10.43 -2.76
N THR A 31 -1.49 10.56 -1.55
CA THR A 31 -1.12 9.78 -0.36
C THR A 31 -2.33 9.16 0.36
N LEU A 32 -3.49 9.22 -0.30
CA LEU A 32 -4.76 8.65 0.13
C LEU A 32 -5.24 7.60 -0.88
N LEU A 33 -5.87 6.54 -0.38
CA LEU A 33 -6.56 5.53 -1.18
C LEU A 33 -7.77 5.03 -0.40
N GLU A 34 -8.93 5.01 -1.05
CA GLU A 34 -10.14 4.36 -0.55
C GLU A 34 -10.35 3.03 -1.28
N ILE A 35 -10.56 1.94 -0.54
CA ILE A 35 -10.75 0.59 -1.10
C ILE A 35 -12.15 0.09 -0.75
N ASN A 36 -13.05 0.10 -1.74
CA ASN A 36 -14.45 -0.29 -1.58
C ASN A 36 -14.74 -1.77 -1.91
N SER A 37 -13.70 -2.57 -2.13
CA SER A 37 -13.79 -3.99 -2.52
C SER A 37 -13.47 -4.96 -1.38
N LEU A 38 -13.42 -4.47 -0.14
CA LEU A 38 -13.10 -5.29 1.04
C LEU A 38 -14.35 -5.98 1.59
N ASN A 39 -14.18 -7.21 2.07
CA ASN A 39 -15.25 -7.96 2.74
C ASN A 39 -15.41 -7.49 4.19
N VAL A 40 -16.66 -7.39 4.65
CA VAL A 40 -16.96 -7.11 6.06
C VAL A 40 -16.49 -8.25 6.98
N ASN A 41 -16.11 -7.92 8.23
CA ASN A 41 -15.62 -8.87 9.24
C ASN A 41 -14.38 -9.68 8.84
N GLN A 42 -13.59 -9.17 7.90
CA GLN A 42 -12.33 -9.78 7.47
C GLN A 42 -11.18 -8.84 7.81
N ALA A 43 -10.17 -9.35 8.52
CA ALA A 43 -8.94 -8.61 8.74
C ALA A 43 -8.16 -8.49 7.42
N TYR A 44 -7.68 -7.27 7.14
CA TYR A 44 -6.81 -6.98 6.02
C TYR A 44 -5.49 -6.38 6.53
N TYR A 45 -4.43 -6.70 5.82
CA TYR A 45 -3.07 -6.26 6.09
C TYR A 45 -2.58 -5.43 4.93
N PHE A 46 -1.78 -4.41 5.21
CA PHE A 46 -1.33 -3.42 4.24
C PHE A 46 0.16 -3.15 4.40
N ALA A 47 0.85 -2.95 3.28
CA ALA A 47 2.21 -2.43 3.24
C ALA A 47 2.38 -1.50 2.04
N ILE A 48 3.26 -0.51 2.18
CA ILE A 48 3.44 0.55 1.19
C ILE A 48 4.91 0.63 0.80
N GLU A 49 5.17 0.80 -0.48
CA GLU A 49 6.49 1.17 -1.02
C GLU A 49 6.32 2.38 -1.94
N ALA A 50 7.26 3.33 -1.85
CA ALA A 50 7.34 4.43 -2.80
C ALA A 50 8.02 3.95 -4.08
N PHE A 51 7.70 4.57 -5.22
CA PHE A 51 8.40 4.31 -6.47
C PHE A 51 8.69 5.59 -7.26
N ASN A 52 9.76 5.56 -8.04
CA ASN A 52 10.10 6.55 -9.06
C ASN A 52 10.85 5.87 -10.23
N GLU A 53 11.46 6.66 -11.11
CA GLU A 53 12.23 6.17 -12.27
C GLU A 53 13.41 5.26 -11.90
N ASN A 54 13.90 5.34 -10.66
CA ASN A 54 15.01 4.52 -10.16
C ASN A 54 14.55 3.21 -9.51
N GLY A 55 13.25 2.94 -9.45
CA GLY A 55 12.68 1.71 -8.89
C GLY A 55 11.79 1.95 -7.67
N VAL A 56 11.78 0.97 -6.76
CA VAL A 56 10.93 0.95 -5.55
C VAL A 56 11.75 1.07 -4.28
N SER A 57 11.16 1.67 -3.24
CA SER A 57 11.75 1.73 -1.89
C SER A 57 11.67 0.38 -1.19
N GLN A 58 12.29 0.29 0.00
CA GLN A 58 11.93 -0.77 0.94
C GLN A 58 10.44 -0.65 1.30
N LYS A 59 9.76 -1.79 1.43
CA LYS A 59 8.39 -1.86 1.96
C LYS A 59 8.33 -1.38 3.40
N SER A 60 7.26 -0.68 3.73
CA SER A 60 6.91 -0.37 5.11
C SER A 60 6.70 -1.64 5.93
N PRO A 61 6.73 -1.55 7.28
CA PRO A 61 6.13 -2.57 8.12
C PRO A 61 4.69 -2.85 7.68
N VAL A 62 4.27 -4.09 7.84
CA VAL A 62 2.89 -4.50 7.62
C VAL A 62 2.04 -3.94 8.76
N VAL A 63 0.91 -3.33 8.41
CA VAL A 63 -0.09 -2.83 9.35
C VAL A 63 -1.42 -3.53 9.13
N ILE A 64 -2.19 -3.75 10.20
CA ILE A 64 -3.57 -4.21 10.11
C ILE A 64 -4.48 -3.01 9.83
N GLY A 65 -5.44 -3.17 8.93
CA GLY A 65 -6.48 -2.16 8.69
C GLY A 65 -7.56 -2.25 9.76
N ASP A 66 -8.05 -1.08 10.17
CA ASP A 66 -9.18 -0.93 11.09
C ASP A 66 -10.53 -1.23 10.42
#